data_AF-A0A2V7K1Y5-F1
#
_entry.id   AF-A0A2V7K1Y5-F1
#
_cell.length_a   1.000
_cell.length_b   1.000
_cell.length_c   1.000
_cell.angle_alpha   90.00
_cell.angle_beta   90.00
_cell.angle_gamma   90.00
#
_symmetry.space_group_name_H-M   'P 1'
#
loop_
_entity.id
_entity.type
_entity.pdbx_description
1 polymer ?
#
loop_
_entity_poly.entity_id
_entity_poly.type
_entity_poly.pdbx_seq_one_letter_code
_entity_poly.pdbx_strand_id
1 'polypeptide(L)'
;MASPDIDSELQDRPYSGVAFKASHNAYIAEKPPLAVQLEWDQGTPSRGACRGVELDLIQDADSWRWSVAHGGSYSNGAEHQLSSYLGQLRQWSLAQNQDHGPILVHLELKNTALADGQFPAAIDAYIGDALSGAHLYAASTLLGDAPSLLAAARERHWPSLAALQGHFLFCITGGQVQRTATYLTTSPEARLCFCDRDINDILDSGAALNAADEPNRLFYNFAAVRSASLPGRSGLPDGESVILRAYEVQDWETWGNCRNRGVNVLATDQILYAPFATVGPSPYAVAPGEGAG
;
A
#
# COMPACT_ATOMS: atom_id res chain seq x y z
N MET A 1 6.29 24.87 -2.44
CA MET A 1 5.24 25.18 -1.45
C MET A 1 4.80 23.86 -0.84
N ALA A 2 4.40 23.83 0.43
CA ALA A 2 3.89 22.60 1.03
C ALA A 2 2.67 22.10 0.25
N SER A 3 2.58 20.79 0.01
CA SER A 3 1.38 20.17 -0.54
C SER A 3 0.16 20.55 0.32
N PRO A 4 -0.99 20.94 -0.27
CA PRO A 4 -2.21 21.12 0.49
C PRO A 4 -2.66 19.83 1.19
N ASP A 5 -2.25 18.66 0.70
CA ASP A 5 -2.62 17.34 1.24
C ASP A 5 -1.84 16.93 2.50
N ILE A 6 -0.67 17.55 2.74
CA ILE A 6 0.20 17.18 3.84
C ILE A 6 0.17 18.33 4.85
N ASP A 7 -0.42 18.07 6.01
CA ASP A 7 -0.39 19.01 7.13
C ASP A 7 1.07 19.37 7.47
N SER A 8 1.32 20.66 7.72
CA SER A 8 2.61 21.18 8.16
C SER A 8 3.22 20.40 9.32
N GLU A 9 2.41 19.90 10.25
CA GLU A 9 2.88 19.12 11.41
C GLU A 9 3.30 17.69 11.05
N LEU A 10 2.97 17.21 9.84
CA LEU A 10 3.26 15.86 9.38
C LEU A 10 4.37 15.81 8.33
N GLN A 11 4.86 16.94 7.82
CA GLN A 11 5.84 17.00 6.72
C GLN A 11 7.12 16.20 6.99
N ASP A 12 7.66 16.34 8.20
CA ASP A 12 8.91 15.68 8.60
C ASP A 12 8.69 14.27 9.18
N ARG A 13 7.43 13.84 9.34
CA ARG A 13 7.14 12.52 9.90
C ARG A 13 7.50 11.43 8.88
N PRO A 14 8.21 10.36 9.29
CA PRO A 14 8.44 9.20 8.45
C PRO A 14 7.13 8.63 7.92
N TYR A 15 7.14 8.10 6.68
CA TYR A 15 5.95 7.48 6.09
C TYR A 15 5.38 6.34 6.92
N SER A 16 6.25 5.60 7.62
CA SER A 16 5.82 4.58 8.57
C SER A 16 5.11 5.14 9.79
N GLY A 17 5.31 6.40 10.16
CA GLY A 17 4.66 7.03 11.32
C GLY A 17 3.26 7.58 11.07
N VAL A 18 2.74 7.45 9.85
CA VAL A 18 1.42 8.00 9.48
C VAL A 18 0.41 6.92 9.13
N ALA A 19 -0.86 7.26 9.32
CA ALA A 19 -2.00 6.48 8.89
C ALA A 19 -2.83 7.26 7.87
N PHE A 20 -3.45 6.53 6.96
CA PHE A 20 -4.28 7.07 5.90
C PHE A 20 -5.35 6.06 5.46
N LYS A 21 -6.39 6.59 4.82
CA LYS A 21 -7.46 5.80 4.21
C LYS A 21 -6.98 5.19 2.90
N ALA A 22 -7.35 3.94 2.66
CA ALA A 22 -7.16 3.27 1.38
C ALA A 22 -8.47 2.69 0.84
N SER A 23 -8.51 2.52 -0.48
CA SER A 23 -9.61 1.85 -1.16
C SER A 23 -9.30 0.36 -1.30
N HIS A 24 -10.05 -0.49 -0.59
CA HIS A 24 -10.06 -1.94 -0.81
C HIS A 24 -10.65 -2.20 -2.20
N ASN A 25 -10.12 -3.14 -3.00
CA ASN A 25 -10.66 -3.46 -4.33
C ASN A 25 -11.06 -2.21 -5.16
N ALA A 26 -10.13 -1.28 -5.37
CA ALA A 26 -10.42 0.07 -5.86
C ALA A 26 -11.02 0.13 -7.27
N TYR A 27 -10.91 -0.98 -8.01
CA TYR A 27 -11.30 -1.13 -9.41
C TYR A 27 -12.76 -1.58 -9.62
N ILE A 28 -13.48 -1.98 -8.57
CA ILE A 28 -14.85 -2.48 -8.73
C ILE A 28 -15.77 -1.39 -9.27
N ALA A 29 -16.68 -1.76 -10.18
CA ALA A 29 -17.49 -0.81 -10.94
C ALA A 29 -18.46 0.00 -10.08
N GLU A 30 -18.82 -0.52 -8.90
CA GLU A 30 -19.70 0.14 -7.94
C GLU A 30 -19.01 1.31 -7.20
N LYS A 31 -17.67 1.39 -7.25
CA LYS A 31 -16.91 2.49 -6.66
C LYS A 31 -16.78 3.65 -7.63
N PRO A 32 -16.61 4.89 -7.12
CA PRO A 32 -16.36 6.03 -7.98
C PRO A 32 -15.02 5.87 -8.72
N PRO A 33 -14.78 6.57 -9.84
CA PRO A 33 -13.50 6.50 -10.57
C PRO A 33 -12.29 6.78 -9.68
N LEU A 34 -11.13 6.18 -9.99
CA LEU A 34 -9.91 6.32 -9.17
C LEU A 34 -9.57 7.77 -8.81
N ALA A 35 -9.68 8.70 -9.76
CA ALA A 35 -9.47 10.12 -9.51
C ALA A 35 -10.34 10.64 -8.34
N VAL A 36 -11.63 10.30 -8.33
CA VAL A 36 -12.57 10.71 -7.28
C VAL A 36 -12.26 10.02 -5.94
N GLN A 37 -11.71 8.81 -5.96
CA GLN A 37 -11.27 8.15 -4.72
C GLN A 37 -10.08 8.88 -4.09
N LEU A 38 -9.19 9.45 -4.91
CA LEU A 38 -7.98 10.17 -4.48
C LEU A 38 -8.25 11.64 -4.12
N GLU A 39 -9.22 12.28 -4.76
CA GLU A 39 -9.54 13.69 -4.49
C GLU A 39 -9.82 13.94 -3.01
N TRP A 40 -9.29 15.04 -2.50
CA TRP A 40 -9.49 15.46 -1.12
C TRP A 40 -10.08 16.86 -1.06
N ASP A 41 -11.04 17.02 -0.14
CA ASP A 41 -11.64 18.30 0.20
C ASP A 41 -11.64 18.41 1.73
N GLN A 42 -11.03 19.48 2.25
CA GLN A 42 -10.97 19.78 3.68
C GLN A 42 -12.36 19.90 4.31
N GLY A 43 -13.38 20.33 3.56
CA GLY A 43 -14.75 20.42 4.04
C GLY A 43 -15.44 19.06 4.19
N THR A 44 -14.95 18.03 3.49
CA THR A 44 -15.55 16.69 3.48
C THR A 44 -14.50 15.56 3.46
N PRO A 45 -13.61 15.47 4.46
CA PRO A 45 -12.41 14.63 4.43
C PRO A 45 -12.69 13.11 4.36
N SER A 46 -13.91 12.67 4.67
CA SER A 46 -14.33 11.28 4.50
C SER A 46 -14.76 10.91 3.08
N ARG A 47 -14.93 11.88 2.17
CA ARG A 47 -15.33 11.67 0.77
C ARG A 47 -14.09 11.64 -0.11
N GLY A 48 -13.67 10.45 -0.54
CA GLY A 48 -12.39 10.28 -1.24
C GLY A 48 -11.23 10.29 -0.25
N ALA A 49 -10.22 11.14 -0.50
CA ALA A 49 -9.00 11.29 0.30
C ALA A 49 -8.19 10.00 0.49
N CYS A 50 -8.41 9.00 -0.36
CA CYS A 50 -7.62 7.78 -0.33
C CYS A 50 -6.18 8.13 -0.68
N ARG A 51 -5.23 7.60 0.09
CA ARG A 51 -3.80 7.61 -0.22
C ARG A 51 -3.25 6.19 -0.37
N GLY A 52 -4.15 5.23 -0.50
CA GLY A 52 -3.86 3.91 -1.05
C GLY A 52 -5.01 3.36 -1.88
N VAL A 53 -4.66 2.52 -2.85
CA VAL A 53 -5.61 1.79 -3.70
C VAL A 53 -5.13 0.35 -3.88
N GLU A 54 -6.06 -0.55 -4.15
CA GLU A 54 -5.77 -1.97 -4.42
C GLU A 54 -6.31 -2.38 -5.79
N LEU A 55 -5.49 -3.14 -6.52
CA LEU A 55 -5.80 -3.69 -7.83
C LEU A 55 -5.54 -5.20 -7.79
N ASP A 56 -6.51 -6.00 -8.23
CA ASP A 56 -6.42 -7.46 -8.24
C ASP A 56 -5.95 -7.94 -9.61
N LEU A 57 -4.81 -8.59 -9.67
CA LEU A 57 -4.10 -8.92 -10.90
C LEU A 57 -4.41 -10.35 -11.34
N ILE A 58 -4.94 -10.47 -12.55
CA ILE A 58 -5.02 -11.72 -13.30
C ILE A 58 -3.96 -11.68 -14.39
N GLN A 59 -2.93 -12.51 -14.25
CA GLN A 59 -1.87 -12.70 -15.25
C GLN A 59 -2.42 -13.44 -16.47
N ASP A 60 -2.07 -12.93 -17.66
CA ASP A 60 -2.20 -13.64 -18.92
C ASP A 60 -1.44 -14.97 -18.91
N ALA A 61 -1.97 -15.98 -19.59
CA ALA A 61 -1.41 -17.34 -19.55
C ALA A 61 -0.04 -17.43 -20.22
N ASP A 62 0.19 -16.62 -21.26
CA ASP A 62 1.32 -16.77 -22.18
C ASP A 62 2.23 -15.54 -22.20
N SER A 63 1.90 -14.48 -21.46
CA SER A 63 2.66 -13.23 -21.45
C SER A 63 2.72 -12.55 -20.08
N TRP A 64 3.66 -11.61 -19.94
CA TRP A 64 3.78 -10.72 -18.79
C TRP A 64 2.84 -9.52 -18.93
N ARG A 65 1.55 -9.82 -19.03
CA ARG A 65 0.45 -8.85 -19.02
C ARG A 65 -0.52 -9.20 -17.92
N TRP A 66 -1.17 -8.17 -17.39
CA TRP A 66 -2.14 -8.31 -16.31
C TRP A 66 -3.40 -7.54 -16.65
N SER A 67 -4.54 -8.17 -16.39
CA SER A 67 -5.83 -7.50 -16.29
C SER A 67 -6.22 -7.37 -14.82
N VAL A 68 -7.12 -6.44 -14.53
CA VAL A 68 -7.63 -6.16 -13.19
C VAL A 68 -9.03 -6.72 -13.04
N ALA A 69 -9.19 -7.68 -12.13
CA ALA A 69 -10.47 -8.31 -11.79
C ALA A 69 -10.37 -9.10 -10.49
N HIS A 70 -11.50 -9.24 -9.77
CA HIS A 70 -11.55 -9.97 -8.51
C HIS A 70 -11.24 -11.47 -8.65
N GLY A 71 -11.45 -12.02 -9.85
CA GLY A 71 -11.16 -13.40 -10.18
C GLY A 71 -11.49 -13.68 -11.64
N GLY A 72 -11.44 -14.97 -12.02
CA GLY A 72 -11.68 -15.42 -13.38
C GLY A 72 -10.42 -15.43 -14.25
N SER A 73 -10.62 -15.30 -15.56
CA SER A 73 -9.55 -15.37 -16.55
C SER A 73 -9.06 -13.99 -16.98
N TYR A 74 -7.83 -13.91 -17.47
CA TYR A 74 -7.27 -12.70 -18.03
C TYR A 74 -8.18 -12.13 -19.13
N SER A 75 -8.42 -10.83 -19.09
CA SER A 75 -9.21 -10.10 -20.08
C SER A 75 -8.30 -9.25 -20.95
N ASN A 76 -8.54 -9.25 -22.27
CA ASN A 76 -7.84 -8.39 -23.22
C ASN A 76 -8.52 -7.03 -23.45
N GLY A 77 -9.67 -6.77 -22.80
CA GLY A 77 -10.34 -5.47 -22.86
C GLY A 77 -9.41 -4.37 -22.34
N ALA A 78 -9.33 -3.25 -23.04
CA ALA A 78 -8.41 -2.17 -22.73
C ALA A 78 -8.69 -1.60 -21.32
N GLU A 79 -9.97 -1.41 -21.01
CA GLU A 79 -10.51 -0.97 -19.71
C GLU A 79 -10.18 -1.92 -18.56
N HIS A 80 -9.87 -3.18 -18.85
CA HIS A 80 -9.49 -4.17 -17.85
C HIS A 80 -7.98 -4.29 -17.68
N GLN A 81 -7.15 -3.69 -18.53
CA GLN A 81 -5.69 -3.80 -18.41
C GLN A 81 -5.18 -3.08 -17.17
N LEU A 82 -4.21 -3.66 -16.46
CA LEU A 82 -3.51 -2.99 -15.36
C LEU A 82 -2.91 -1.66 -15.81
N SER A 83 -2.34 -1.59 -17.01
CA SER A 83 -1.82 -0.36 -17.60
C SER A 83 -2.85 0.75 -17.73
N SER A 84 -4.15 0.43 -17.88
CA SER A 84 -5.21 1.43 -17.92
C SER A 84 -5.51 2.02 -16.54
N TYR A 85 -5.41 1.23 -15.47
CA TYR A 85 -5.53 1.73 -14.10
C TYR A 85 -4.30 2.54 -13.67
N LEU A 86 -3.09 2.03 -13.95
CA LEU A 86 -1.84 2.76 -13.69
C LEU A 86 -1.78 4.07 -14.52
N GLY A 87 -2.23 4.04 -15.78
CA GLY A 87 -2.34 5.23 -16.62
C GLY A 87 -3.29 6.29 -16.05
N GLN A 88 -4.40 5.89 -15.43
CA GLN A 88 -5.30 6.81 -14.73
C GLN A 88 -4.63 7.45 -13.50
N LEU A 89 -3.91 6.67 -12.69
CA LEU A 89 -3.15 7.20 -11.55
C LEU A 89 -2.08 8.20 -11.99
N ARG A 90 -1.31 7.84 -13.02
CA ARG A 90 -0.32 8.71 -13.66
C ARG A 90 -0.95 9.99 -14.18
N GLN A 91 -2.05 9.89 -14.91
CA GLN A 91 -2.72 11.06 -15.48
C GLN A 91 -3.23 11.99 -14.37
N TRP A 92 -3.84 11.44 -13.32
CA TRP A 92 -4.32 12.21 -12.18
C TRP A 92 -3.18 12.96 -11.48
N SER A 93 -2.07 12.28 -11.22
CA SER A 93 -0.87 12.86 -10.61
C SER A 93 -0.27 13.98 -11.47
N LEU A 94 0.02 13.71 -12.74
CA LEU A 94 0.73 14.66 -13.60
C LEU A 94 -0.09 15.86 -14.05
N ALA A 95 -1.42 15.71 -14.20
CA ALA A 95 -2.25 16.75 -14.79
C ALA A 95 -2.66 17.85 -13.81
N GLN A 96 -3.00 17.49 -12.57
CA GLN A 96 -3.64 18.42 -11.62
C GLN A 96 -3.09 18.32 -10.20
N ASN A 97 -2.35 17.26 -9.88
CA ASN A 97 -2.02 16.91 -8.50
C ASN A 97 -0.53 16.57 -8.31
N GLN A 98 0.39 17.26 -9.00
CA GLN A 98 1.83 16.91 -9.00
C GLN A 98 2.45 16.89 -7.60
N ASP A 99 1.87 17.67 -6.70
CA ASP A 99 2.28 17.80 -5.30
C ASP A 99 1.44 16.92 -4.35
N HIS A 100 0.72 15.90 -4.83
CA HIS A 100 -0.08 15.02 -3.98
C HIS A 100 0.77 14.34 -2.89
N GLY A 101 0.18 14.01 -1.74
CA GLY A 101 0.87 13.13 -0.79
C GLY A 101 1.15 11.74 -1.38
N PRO A 102 2.08 10.94 -0.83
CA PRO A 102 2.43 9.62 -1.34
C PRO A 102 1.23 8.67 -1.51
N ILE A 103 1.12 8.02 -2.65
CA ILE A 103 0.06 7.05 -2.96
C ILE A 103 0.63 5.63 -2.96
N LEU A 104 0.05 4.76 -2.13
CA LEU A 104 0.40 3.35 -2.08
C LEU A 104 -0.55 2.49 -2.94
N VAL A 105 0.01 1.79 -3.93
CA VAL A 105 -0.74 0.87 -4.79
C VAL A 105 -0.44 -0.56 -4.38
N HIS A 106 -1.46 -1.25 -3.86
CA HIS A 106 -1.42 -2.68 -3.60
C HIS A 106 -1.77 -3.44 -4.89
N LEU A 107 -0.94 -4.41 -5.25
CA LEU A 107 -1.12 -5.28 -6.40
C LEU A 107 -1.36 -6.70 -5.90
N GLU A 108 -2.62 -7.12 -5.81
CA GLU A 108 -2.99 -8.44 -5.28
C GLU A 108 -2.89 -9.50 -6.38
N LEU A 109 -1.98 -10.45 -6.24
CA LEU A 109 -1.80 -11.51 -7.23
C LEU A 109 -2.87 -12.61 -7.06
N LYS A 110 -3.84 -12.67 -7.97
CA LYS A 110 -4.89 -13.72 -7.93
C LYS A 110 -4.43 -15.03 -8.58
N ASN A 111 -3.51 -14.98 -9.53
CA ASN A 111 -2.94 -16.17 -10.17
C ASN A 111 -1.45 -15.98 -10.55
N THR A 112 -0.85 -17.10 -10.94
CA THR A 112 0.54 -17.19 -11.39
C THR A 112 0.62 -18.14 -12.59
N ALA A 113 0.77 -17.60 -13.80
CA ALA A 113 0.76 -18.43 -15.01
C ALA A 113 2.15 -18.80 -15.51
N LEU A 114 3.06 -17.81 -15.56
CA LEU A 114 4.43 -18.00 -16.03
C LEU A 114 5.41 -18.30 -14.88
N ALA A 115 6.64 -18.68 -15.19
CA ALA A 115 7.65 -19.07 -14.19
C ALA A 115 8.06 -17.90 -13.26
N ASP A 116 8.18 -18.19 -11.96
CA ASP A 116 8.47 -17.18 -10.93
C ASP A 116 9.81 -16.46 -11.12
N GLY A 117 10.83 -17.12 -11.68
CA GLY A 117 12.16 -16.51 -11.83
C GLY A 117 12.20 -15.28 -12.74
N GLN A 118 11.24 -15.14 -13.66
CA GLN A 118 11.13 -13.98 -14.56
C GLN A 118 10.18 -12.91 -14.03
N PHE A 119 9.31 -13.26 -13.09
CA PHE A 119 8.29 -12.36 -12.54
C PHE A 119 8.86 -11.03 -12.02
N PRO A 120 9.96 -11.00 -11.23
CA PRO A 120 10.41 -9.75 -10.62
C PRO A 120 10.78 -8.67 -11.64
N ALA A 121 11.57 -9.02 -12.66
CA ALA A 121 11.91 -8.08 -13.71
C ALA A 121 10.70 -7.71 -14.57
N ALA A 122 9.80 -8.67 -14.82
CA ALA A 122 8.64 -8.45 -15.67
C ALA A 122 7.62 -7.47 -15.07
N ILE A 123 7.30 -7.62 -13.78
CA ILE A 123 6.35 -6.71 -13.11
C ILE A 123 6.96 -5.31 -12.92
N ASP A 124 8.25 -5.23 -12.58
CA ASP A 124 8.95 -3.94 -12.42
C ASP A 124 8.96 -3.16 -13.75
N ALA A 125 9.29 -3.84 -14.86
CA ALA A 125 9.28 -3.24 -16.19
C ALA A 125 7.86 -2.78 -16.58
N TYR A 126 6.85 -3.62 -16.34
CA TYR A 126 5.46 -3.27 -16.66
C TYR A 126 4.99 -2.01 -15.92
N ILE A 127 5.28 -1.91 -14.62
CA ILE A 127 4.91 -0.74 -13.81
C ILE A 127 5.69 0.49 -14.28
N GLY A 128 7.00 0.35 -14.49
CA GLY A 128 7.86 1.44 -14.96
C GLY A 128 7.39 2.02 -16.30
N ASP A 129 7.02 1.16 -17.24
CA ASP A 129 6.49 1.58 -18.54
C ASP A 129 5.13 2.29 -18.40
N ALA A 130 4.20 1.71 -17.64
CA ALA A 130 2.87 2.27 -17.46
C ALA A 130 2.86 3.62 -16.70
N LEU A 131 3.84 3.84 -15.82
CA LEU A 131 3.98 5.05 -15.01
C LEU A 131 5.09 5.99 -15.49
N SER A 132 5.57 5.81 -16.72
CA SER A 132 6.67 6.62 -17.28
C SER A 132 6.46 8.13 -17.09
N GLY A 133 7.40 8.77 -16.39
CA GLY A 133 7.36 10.20 -16.06
C GLY A 133 6.66 10.55 -14.74
N ALA A 134 6.02 9.61 -14.06
CA ALA A 134 5.61 9.77 -12.66
C ALA A 134 6.78 9.49 -11.71
N HIS A 135 6.69 9.99 -10.47
CA HIS A 135 7.68 9.71 -9.44
C HIS A 135 7.36 8.41 -8.73
N LEU A 136 8.34 7.50 -8.68
CA LEU A 136 8.22 6.20 -8.01
C LEU A 136 9.22 6.15 -6.87
N TYR A 137 8.77 5.73 -5.68
CA TYR A 137 9.68 5.39 -4.59
C TYR A 137 9.80 3.87 -4.49
N ALA A 138 10.98 3.37 -4.89
CA ALA A 138 11.27 1.96 -4.98
C ALA A 138 11.74 1.36 -3.65
N ALA A 139 11.48 0.06 -3.46
CA ALA A 139 12.05 -0.70 -2.34
C ALA A 139 13.59 -0.67 -2.36
N SER A 140 14.21 -0.77 -3.54
CA SER A 140 15.66 -0.63 -3.70
C SER A 140 16.19 0.73 -3.22
N THR A 141 15.41 1.81 -3.35
CA THR A 141 15.77 3.13 -2.84
C THR A 141 15.84 3.14 -1.31
N LEU A 142 14.91 2.47 -0.64
CA LEU A 142 14.98 2.29 0.82
C LEU A 142 16.18 1.41 1.21
N LEU A 143 16.36 0.29 0.50
CA LEU A 143 17.43 -0.67 0.75
C LEU A 143 18.81 -0.02 0.70
N GLY A 144 19.10 0.76 -0.35
CA GLY A 144 20.41 1.37 -0.57
C GLY A 144 21.52 0.33 -0.50
N ASP A 145 22.45 0.53 0.42
CA ASP A 145 23.59 -0.35 0.73
C ASP A 145 23.37 -1.24 1.97
N ALA A 146 22.20 -1.15 2.60
CA ALA A 146 21.90 -1.92 3.81
C ALA A 146 21.75 -3.42 3.47
N PRO A 147 22.03 -4.32 4.44
CA PRO A 147 21.93 -5.76 4.21
C PRO A 147 20.48 -6.26 4.02
N SER A 148 19.49 -5.47 4.45
CA SER A 148 18.06 -5.77 4.28
C SER A 148 17.21 -4.50 4.39
N LEU A 149 15.97 -4.57 3.93
CA LEU A 149 15.03 -3.46 4.07
C LEU A 149 14.74 -3.13 5.54
N LEU A 150 14.67 -4.14 6.40
CA LEU A 150 14.48 -3.93 7.84
C LEU A 150 15.68 -3.23 8.48
N ALA A 151 16.91 -3.58 8.09
CA ALA A 151 18.09 -2.87 8.56
C ALA A 151 18.07 -1.41 8.11
N ALA A 152 17.76 -1.16 6.82
CA ALA A 152 17.61 0.19 6.29
C ALA A 152 16.55 1.01 7.04
N ALA A 153 15.36 0.43 7.27
CA ALA A 153 14.25 1.11 7.93
C ALA A 153 14.50 1.36 9.43
N ARG A 154 15.38 0.58 10.08
CA ARG A 154 15.82 0.83 11.46
C ARG A 154 16.89 1.92 11.54
N GLU A 155 17.83 1.92 10.60
CA GLU A 155 18.98 2.84 10.64
C GLU A 155 18.64 4.24 10.11
N ARG A 156 17.87 4.29 9.02
CA ARG A 156 17.61 5.52 8.25
C ARG A 156 16.15 5.97 8.30
N HIS A 157 15.30 5.16 8.91
CA HIS A 157 13.84 5.31 8.87
C HIS A 157 13.27 5.30 7.45
N TRP A 158 11.95 5.33 7.36
CA TRP A 158 11.28 5.66 6.11
C TRP A 158 11.49 7.14 5.77
N PRO A 159 11.51 7.53 4.48
CA PRO A 159 11.52 8.94 4.12
C PRO A 159 10.30 9.66 4.71
N SER A 160 10.44 10.96 4.92
CA SER A 160 9.35 11.78 5.43
C SER A 160 8.23 11.94 4.39
N LEU A 161 7.04 12.31 4.85
CA LEU A 161 5.92 12.60 3.94
C LEU A 161 6.27 13.67 2.90
N ALA A 162 6.97 14.73 3.30
CA ALA A 162 7.42 15.76 2.37
C ALA A 162 8.40 15.22 1.32
N ALA A 163 9.31 14.30 1.72
CA ALA A 163 10.25 13.67 0.79
C ALA A 163 9.56 12.73 -0.21
N LEU A 164 8.40 12.17 0.14
CA LEU A 164 7.60 11.32 -0.74
C LEU A 164 6.47 12.06 -1.47
N GLN A 165 6.44 13.39 -1.42
CA GLN A 165 5.46 14.18 -2.16
C GLN A 165 5.54 13.84 -3.67
N GLY A 166 4.38 13.63 -4.29
CA GLY A 166 4.24 13.24 -5.69
C GLY A 166 4.62 11.79 -6.02
N HIS A 167 5.06 10.99 -5.03
CA HIS A 167 5.53 9.63 -5.29
C HIS A 167 4.42 8.59 -5.22
N PHE A 168 4.56 7.55 -6.05
CA PHE A 168 3.86 6.28 -5.90
C PHE A 168 4.78 5.24 -5.26
N LEU A 169 4.21 4.45 -4.34
CA LEU A 169 4.81 3.26 -3.76
C LEU A 169 4.00 2.04 -4.19
N PHE A 170 4.66 0.91 -4.40
CA PHE A 170 4.00 -0.33 -4.81
C PHE A 170 4.23 -1.44 -3.79
N CYS A 171 3.18 -2.18 -3.47
CA CYS A 171 3.27 -3.38 -2.62
C CYS A 171 2.59 -4.54 -3.33
N ILE A 172 3.34 -5.60 -3.62
CA ILE A 172 2.78 -6.87 -4.10
C ILE A 172 2.17 -7.58 -2.89
N THR A 173 0.92 -8.01 -3.04
CA THR A 173 0.15 -8.70 -2.00
C THR A 173 -0.57 -9.94 -2.56
N GLY A 174 -1.29 -10.65 -1.70
CA GLY A 174 -2.05 -11.86 -2.02
C GLY A 174 -1.36 -13.15 -1.61
N GLY A 175 -2.06 -14.27 -1.78
CA GLY A 175 -1.65 -15.59 -1.29
C GLY A 175 -0.51 -16.28 -2.05
N GLN A 176 0.15 -15.61 -3.01
CA GLN A 176 1.19 -16.21 -3.85
C GLN A 176 2.55 -16.24 -3.15
N VAL A 177 2.66 -17.02 -2.09
CA VAL A 177 3.83 -17.05 -1.17
C VAL A 177 5.15 -17.30 -1.89
N GLN A 178 5.21 -18.30 -2.78
CA GLN A 178 6.45 -18.62 -3.51
C GLN A 178 6.89 -17.47 -4.44
N ARG A 179 5.92 -16.80 -5.08
CA ARG A 179 6.19 -15.69 -5.99
C ARG A 179 6.67 -14.46 -5.25
N THR A 180 6.06 -14.11 -4.12
CA THR A 180 6.53 -12.98 -3.30
C THR A 180 7.89 -13.28 -2.68
N ALA A 181 8.15 -14.51 -2.23
CA ALA A 181 9.47 -14.93 -1.78
C ALA A 181 10.52 -14.76 -2.90
N THR A 182 10.21 -15.22 -4.12
CA THR A 182 11.10 -15.06 -5.29
C THR A 182 11.38 -13.60 -5.59
N TYR A 183 10.37 -12.73 -5.50
CA TYR A 183 10.52 -11.29 -5.70
C TYR A 183 11.45 -10.65 -4.67
N LEU A 184 11.30 -11.00 -3.39
CA LEU A 184 12.10 -10.45 -2.29
C LEU A 184 13.57 -10.87 -2.31
N THR A 185 13.90 -12.02 -2.91
CA THR A 185 15.27 -12.56 -2.91
C THR A 185 16.01 -12.37 -4.23
N THR A 186 15.30 -12.15 -5.34
CA THR A 186 15.92 -12.01 -6.66
C THR A 186 16.32 -10.56 -6.89
N SER A 187 17.62 -10.25 -6.89
CA SER A 187 18.16 -8.90 -7.11
C SER A 187 17.43 -7.82 -6.30
N PRO A 188 17.36 -7.93 -4.96
CA PRO A 188 16.65 -6.97 -4.11
C PRO A 188 17.09 -5.51 -4.33
N GLU A 189 18.35 -5.28 -4.71
CA GLU A 189 18.93 -4.00 -5.08
C GLU A 189 18.30 -3.34 -6.33
N ALA A 190 17.48 -4.07 -7.08
CA ALA A 190 16.81 -3.59 -8.28
C ALA A 190 15.27 -3.57 -8.17
N ARG A 191 14.70 -3.96 -7.02
CA ARG A 191 13.25 -4.16 -6.89
C ARG A 191 12.50 -2.84 -6.69
N LEU A 192 11.45 -2.66 -7.49
CA LEU A 192 10.56 -1.51 -7.40
C LEU A 192 9.59 -1.64 -6.23
N CYS A 193 8.92 -2.78 -6.13
CA CYS A 193 7.84 -3.01 -5.18
C CYS A 193 8.36 -3.49 -3.83
N PHE A 194 7.59 -3.22 -2.79
CA PHE A 194 7.62 -3.97 -1.56
C PHE A 194 6.76 -5.23 -1.69
N CYS A 195 6.83 -6.14 -0.72
CA CYS A 195 5.88 -7.24 -0.59
C CYS A 195 5.34 -7.30 0.84
N ASP A 196 4.09 -7.71 0.99
CA ASP A 196 3.47 -7.90 2.29
C ASP A 196 3.58 -9.34 2.82
N ARG A 197 3.18 -9.52 4.07
CA ARG A 197 2.83 -10.80 4.68
C ARG A 197 1.36 -10.76 5.08
N ASP A 198 0.56 -11.72 4.65
CA ASP A 198 -0.68 -12.00 5.38
C ASP A 198 -0.32 -12.64 6.72
N ILE A 199 -0.68 -11.98 7.81
CA ILE A 199 -0.39 -12.44 9.18
C ILE A 199 -1.58 -13.13 9.86
N ASN A 200 -2.71 -13.31 9.18
CA ASN A 200 -3.89 -13.96 9.77
C ASN A 200 -3.54 -15.34 10.38
N ASP A 201 -2.73 -16.16 9.69
CA ASP A 201 -2.30 -17.48 10.20
C ASP A 201 -1.36 -17.39 11.41
N ILE A 202 -0.52 -16.35 11.46
CA ILE A 202 0.39 -16.09 12.59
C ILE A 202 -0.44 -15.71 13.81
N LEU A 203 -1.45 -14.85 13.62
CA LEU A 203 -2.41 -14.47 14.65
C LEU A 203 -3.22 -15.68 15.16
N ASP A 204 -3.69 -16.54 14.26
CA ASP A 204 -4.49 -17.72 14.61
C ASP A 204 -3.66 -18.79 15.35
N SER A 205 -2.37 -18.93 15.03
CA SER A 205 -1.46 -19.86 15.72
C SER A 205 -0.93 -19.35 17.07
N GLY A 206 -1.12 -18.05 17.37
CA GLY A 206 -0.54 -17.40 18.55
C GLY A 206 0.98 -17.30 18.50
N ALA A 207 1.59 -17.52 17.33
CA ALA A 207 3.01 -17.34 17.13
C ALA A 207 3.37 -15.86 17.24
N ALA A 208 4.56 -15.57 17.75
CA ALA A 208 5.08 -14.20 17.71
C ALA A 208 5.35 -13.83 16.25
N LEU A 209 4.81 -12.70 15.80
CA LEU A 209 5.31 -12.06 14.58
C LEU A 209 6.77 -11.66 14.85
N ASN A 210 7.69 -11.92 13.91
CA ASN A 210 9.09 -11.49 14.00
C ASN A 210 9.59 -10.99 12.65
N ALA A 211 9.82 -9.68 12.51
CA ALA A 211 10.29 -9.10 11.26
C ALA A 211 11.69 -9.58 10.85
N ALA A 212 12.49 -10.06 11.81
CA ALA A 212 13.80 -10.62 11.52
C ALA A 212 13.75 -11.94 10.74
N ASP A 213 12.61 -12.65 10.75
CA ASP A 213 12.45 -13.91 10.01
C ASP A 213 12.34 -13.66 8.50
N GLU A 214 11.82 -12.50 8.11
CA GLU A 214 11.67 -12.06 6.72
C GLU A 214 12.14 -10.60 6.58
N PRO A 215 13.45 -10.32 6.67
CA PRO A 215 13.97 -8.96 6.87
C PRO A 215 13.82 -8.03 5.65
N ASN A 216 13.32 -8.53 4.53
CA ASN A 216 12.93 -7.73 3.35
C ASN A 216 11.41 -7.51 3.26
N ARG A 217 10.64 -7.94 4.27
CA ARG A 217 9.18 -7.82 4.28
C ARG A 217 8.77 -6.76 5.30
N LEU A 218 8.50 -5.55 4.82
CA LEU A 218 8.14 -4.41 5.67
C LEU A 218 6.63 -4.14 5.75
N PHE A 219 5.82 -4.85 4.97
CA PHE A 219 4.37 -4.71 4.99
C PHE A 219 3.72 -5.94 5.64
N TYR A 220 2.75 -5.71 6.51
CA TYR A 220 1.96 -6.77 7.13
C TYR A 220 0.48 -6.46 6.96
N ASN A 221 -0.25 -7.42 6.42
CA ASN A 221 -1.62 -7.29 5.98
C ASN A 221 -2.51 -8.26 6.76
N PHE A 222 -3.71 -7.83 7.14
CA PHE A 222 -4.64 -8.64 7.92
C PHE A 222 -6.09 -8.17 7.73
N ALA A 223 -7.05 -9.07 8.00
CA ALA A 223 -8.47 -8.76 7.92
C ALA A 223 -8.92 -7.89 9.12
N ALA A 224 -9.67 -6.82 8.90
CA ALA A 224 -10.11 -5.91 9.96
C ALA A 224 -10.98 -6.58 11.04
N VAL A 225 -11.60 -7.72 10.76
CA VAL A 225 -12.29 -8.54 11.78
C VAL A 225 -11.35 -9.01 12.90
N ARG A 226 -10.03 -9.09 12.62
CA ARG A 226 -8.98 -9.41 13.59
C ARG A 226 -8.43 -8.17 14.30
N SER A 227 -8.89 -6.96 13.96
CA SER A 227 -8.35 -5.71 14.51
C SER A 227 -8.40 -5.67 16.03
N ALA A 228 -9.41 -6.27 16.68
CA ALA A 228 -9.48 -6.32 18.14
C ALA A 228 -8.40 -7.21 18.79
N SER A 229 -7.92 -8.22 18.06
CA SER A 229 -6.95 -9.21 18.54
C SER A 229 -5.51 -8.83 18.24
N LEU A 230 -5.28 -7.78 17.45
CA LEU A 230 -3.94 -7.32 17.17
C LEU A 230 -3.26 -6.79 18.43
N PRO A 231 -1.98 -7.13 18.65
CA PRO A 231 -1.18 -6.41 19.63
C PRO A 231 -1.15 -4.92 19.25
N GLY A 232 -1.04 -4.05 20.25
CA GLY A 232 -0.73 -2.65 19.98
C GLY A 232 0.57 -2.54 19.19
N ARG A 233 0.78 -1.43 18.48
CA ARG A 233 1.94 -1.22 17.61
C ARG A 233 3.30 -1.50 18.26
N SER A 234 3.43 -1.21 19.56
CA SER A 234 4.62 -1.50 20.37
C SER A 234 4.89 -2.99 20.63
N GLY A 235 3.88 -3.85 20.44
CA GLY A 235 3.99 -5.30 20.52
C GLY A 235 4.25 -5.98 19.18
N LEU A 236 4.35 -5.21 18.09
CA LEU A 236 4.79 -5.71 16.78
C LEU A 236 6.30 -5.48 16.65
N PRO A 237 7.08 -6.46 16.15
CA PRO A 237 8.51 -6.27 15.91
C PRO A 237 8.74 -5.05 15.04
N ASP A 238 9.62 -4.16 15.50
CA ASP A 238 10.04 -2.98 14.73
C ASP A 238 8.87 -2.11 14.28
N GLY A 239 7.88 -1.93 15.16
CA GLY A 239 6.61 -1.26 14.86
C GLY A 239 6.76 0.12 14.19
N GLU A 240 7.88 0.81 14.33
CA GLU A 240 8.17 2.09 13.65
C GLU A 240 8.79 1.93 12.26
N SER A 241 9.37 0.76 11.94
CA SER A 241 10.04 0.45 10.68
C SER A 241 9.15 -0.30 9.68
N VAL A 242 7.97 -0.77 10.11
CA VAL A 242 7.05 -1.57 9.29
C VAL A 242 5.74 -0.82 9.01
N ILE A 243 5.02 -1.26 7.98
CA ILE A 243 3.72 -0.74 7.57
C ILE A 243 2.65 -1.81 7.82
N LEU A 244 1.59 -1.43 8.51
CA LEU A 244 0.45 -2.31 8.78
C LEU A 244 -0.73 -1.92 7.91
N ARG A 245 -1.34 -2.90 7.26
CA ARG A 245 -2.58 -2.76 6.50
C ARG A 245 -3.69 -3.62 7.08
N ALA A 246 -4.82 -2.98 7.34
CA ALA A 246 -6.09 -3.65 7.55
C ALA A 246 -6.94 -3.54 6.28
N TYR A 247 -7.48 -4.66 5.79
CA TYR A 247 -8.52 -4.65 4.75
C TYR A 247 -9.89 -4.96 5.33
N GLU A 248 -10.95 -4.61 4.60
CA GLU A 248 -12.34 -4.71 5.05
C GLU A 248 -12.65 -3.90 6.33
N VAL A 249 -12.09 -2.70 6.46
CA VAL A 249 -12.43 -1.77 7.56
C VAL A 249 -13.75 -1.07 7.25
N GLN A 250 -14.89 -1.67 7.61
CA GLN A 250 -16.22 -1.27 7.09
C GLN A 250 -17.09 -0.47 8.06
N ASP A 251 -16.68 -0.27 9.31
CA ASP A 251 -17.50 0.38 10.33
C ASP A 251 -16.67 1.15 11.37
N TRP A 252 -17.36 1.91 12.23
CA TRP A 252 -16.75 2.69 13.31
C TRP A 252 -15.90 1.84 14.26
N GLU A 253 -16.33 0.61 14.54
CA GLU A 253 -15.67 -0.27 15.50
C GLU A 253 -14.34 -0.77 14.96
N THR A 254 -14.34 -1.38 13.77
CA THR A 254 -13.13 -1.85 13.09
C THR A 254 -12.19 -0.70 12.77
N TRP A 255 -12.71 0.46 12.34
CA TRP A 255 -11.91 1.66 12.09
C TRP A 255 -11.22 2.16 13.36
N GLY A 256 -11.98 2.31 14.46
CA GLY A 256 -11.45 2.72 15.75
C GLY A 256 -10.42 1.73 16.30
N ASN A 257 -10.68 0.43 16.19
CA ASN A 257 -9.75 -0.62 16.59
C ASN A 257 -8.43 -0.56 15.82
N CYS A 258 -8.48 -0.35 14.51
CA CYS A 258 -7.30 -0.19 13.67
C CYS A 258 -6.52 1.07 14.03
N ARG A 259 -7.21 2.22 14.18
CA ARG A 259 -6.58 3.49 14.59
C ARG A 259 -5.88 3.32 15.93
N ASN A 260 -6.55 2.81 16.96
CA ASN A 260 -5.99 2.64 18.30
C ASN A 260 -4.77 1.70 18.36
N ARG A 261 -4.60 0.83 17.35
CA ARG A 261 -3.47 -0.11 17.27
C ARG A 261 -2.36 0.35 16.33
N GLY A 262 -2.45 1.57 15.82
CA GLY A 262 -1.40 2.16 14.99
C GLY A 262 -1.32 1.61 13.57
N VAL A 263 -2.45 1.11 13.05
CA VAL A 263 -2.53 0.66 11.64
C VAL A 263 -2.30 1.85 10.71
N ASN A 264 -1.42 1.66 9.72
CA ASN A 264 -1.09 2.69 8.74
C ASN A 264 -2.14 2.78 7.63
N VAL A 265 -2.49 1.64 7.05
CA VAL A 265 -3.32 1.57 5.85
C VAL A 265 -4.68 1.02 6.22
N LEU A 266 -5.70 1.88 6.28
CA LEU A 266 -7.07 1.49 6.59
C LEU A 266 -7.85 1.32 5.28
N ALA A 267 -7.87 0.10 4.73
CA ALA A 267 -8.53 -0.20 3.47
C ALA A 267 -10.02 -0.53 3.67
N THR A 268 -10.88 0.22 3.00
CA THR A 268 -12.34 0.12 3.13
C THR A 268 -13.01 0.11 1.75
N ASP A 269 -14.20 -0.46 1.66
CA ASP A 269 -15.05 -0.29 0.47
C ASP A 269 -15.87 1.01 0.54
N GLN A 270 -15.94 1.64 1.72
CA GLN A 270 -16.75 2.82 2.00
C GLN A 270 -16.02 4.12 1.62
N ILE A 271 -15.90 4.38 0.31
CA ILE A 271 -15.10 5.52 -0.19
C ILE A 271 -15.83 6.85 -0.05
N LEU A 272 -17.15 6.86 -0.26
CA LEU A 272 -18.00 8.04 -0.17
C LEU A 272 -19.10 7.80 0.87
N TYR A 273 -19.57 8.89 1.49
CA TYR A 273 -20.74 8.88 2.38
C TYR A 273 -20.60 8.05 3.67
N ALA A 274 -19.36 7.76 4.09
CA ALA A 274 -19.08 7.08 5.35
C ALA A 274 -18.29 8.01 6.29
N PRO A 275 -18.96 8.71 7.22
CA PRO A 275 -18.31 9.67 8.11
C PRO A 275 -17.17 9.09 8.97
N PHE A 276 -17.20 7.79 9.24
CA PHE A 276 -16.16 7.09 10.00
C PHE A 276 -14.86 6.90 9.22
N ALA A 277 -14.93 6.85 7.87
CA ALA A 277 -13.82 6.53 7.00
C ALA A 277 -12.93 7.76 6.77
N THR A 278 -12.32 8.25 7.84
CA THR A 278 -11.32 9.31 7.84
C THR A 278 -10.31 9.13 8.97
N VAL A 279 -9.07 9.57 8.74
CA VAL A 279 -8.01 9.57 9.76
C VAL A 279 -7.91 10.92 10.50
N GLY A 280 -8.59 11.96 10.01
CA GLY A 280 -8.53 13.33 10.53
C GLY A 280 -9.10 14.36 9.54
N PRO A 281 -8.77 15.65 9.69
CA PRO A 281 -9.15 16.69 8.72
C PRO A 281 -8.33 16.61 7.41
N SER A 282 -7.20 15.92 7.44
CA SER A 282 -6.26 15.76 6.33
C SER A 282 -6.20 14.29 5.88
N PRO A 283 -5.72 14.00 4.65
CA PRO A 283 -5.57 12.62 4.15
C PRO A 283 -4.65 11.73 4.99
N TYR A 284 -3.74 12.34 5.76
CA TYR A 284 -2.84 11.67 6.69
C TYR A 284 -3.10 12.15 8.11
N ALA A 285 -2.83 11.25 9.06
CA ALA A 285 -2.71 11.57 10.48
C ALA A 285 -1.58 10.76 11.08
N VAL A 286 -1.12 11.14 12.28
CA VAL A 286 -0.21 10.28 13.06
C VAL A 286 -0.84 8.89 13.25
N ALA A 287 -0.04 7.85 13.06
CA ALA A 287 -0.43 6.50 13.46
C ALA A 287 -0.30 6.36 14.99
N PRO A 288 -1.38 6.06 15.72
CA PRO A 288 -1.32 5.98 17.18
C PRO A 288 -0.30 4.94 17.66
N GLY A 289 0.46 5.28 18.71
CA GLY A 289 1.54 4.45 19.23
C GLY A 289 2.92 5.12 19.17
N GLU A 290 3.07 6.18 18.38
CA GLU A 290 4.21 7.10 18.48
C GLU A 290 3.98 8.07 19.65
N GLY A 291 4.54 7.78 20.83
CA GLY A 291 4.72 8.79 21.89
C GLY A 291 3.61 8.94 22.94
N ALA A 292 3.01 7.84 23.43
CA ALA A 292 2.37 7.84 24.76
C ALA A 292 3.24 7.05 25.75
N GLY A 293 4.37 7.65 26.10
CA GLY A 293 5.25 7.28 27.21
C GLY A 293 5.68 8.54 27.93
#